data_AF-X1C2L1-F1
#
_entry.id   AF-X1C2L1-F1
#
_cell.length_a   1.000
_cell.length_b   1.000
_cell.length_c   1.000
_cell.angle_alpha   90.00
_cell.angle_beta   90.00
_cell.angle_gamma   90.00
#
_symmetry.space_group_name_H-M   'P 1'
#
loop_
_entity.id
_entity.type
_entity.pdbx_description
1 polymer ?
#
loop_
_entity_poly.entity_id
_entity_poly.type
_entity_poly.pdbx_seq_one_letter_code
_entity_poly.pdbx_strand_id
1 'polypeptide(L)'
;VPDVLFIEGNQGYLINPLDTDNSVYSYGSAHPIFEGRYRWGAQAISRVQVEGYDPISEEPIVVDSFAWDEIDTLYDRLRQLEDKNLDTVAKAQARGEAYLREAEIESASGKLRIPVNCGQQLYDVIDITDSRAGLEAEKRRVLGITLVYEPRRGEYEHRLSLGAV
;
A
#
# COMPACT_ATOMS: atom_id res chain seq x y z
N VAL A 1 10.01 -2.04 -9.96
CA VAL A 1 9.61 -3.45 -10.20
C VAL A 1 8.22 -3.59 -9.63
N PRO A 2 7.20 -3.99 -10.41
CA PRO A 2 5.86 -4.22 -9.86
C PRO A 2 5.95 -5.17 -8.69
N ASP A 3 5.38 -4.75 -7.57
CA ASP A 3 5.40 -5.43 -6.27
C ASP A 3 4.04 -6.08 -5.98
N VAL A 4 3.00 -5.73 -6.75
CA VAL A 4 1.65 -6.27 -6.58
C VAL A 4 1.17 -7.00 -7.83
N LEU A 5 0.72 -8.23 -7.63
CA LEU A 5 -0.13 -8.98 -8.56
C LEU A 5 -1.48 -9.23 -7.91
N PHE A 6 -2.57 -8.85 -8.58
CA PHE A 6 -3.91 -9.27 -8.18
C PHE A 6 -4.72 -9.78 -9.36
N ILE A 7 -5.77 -10.53 -9.04
CA ILE A 7 -6.64 -11.16 -10.04
C ILE A 7 -8.01 -10.51 -9.92
N GLU A 8 -8.52 -10.03 -11.05
CA GLU A 8 -9.89 -9.54 -11.17
C GLU A 8 -10.59 -10.33 -12.28
N GLY A 9 -11.63 -11.08 -11.91
CA GLY A 9 -12.32 -11.97 -12.83
C GLY A 9 -11.37 -13.02 -13.42
N ASN A 10 -11.10 -12.90 -14.73
CA ASN A 10 -10.20 -13.78 -15.47
C ASN A 10 -8.89 -13.10 -15.91
N GLN A 11 -8.59 -11.91 -15.39
CA GLN A 11 -7.39 -11.13 -15.73
C GLN A 11 -6.48 -10.97 -14.51
N GLY A 12 -5.16 -11.00 -14.75
CA GLY A 12 -4.14 -10.67 -13.76
C GLY A 12 -3.57 -9.29 -14.04
N TYR A 13 -3.47 -8.47 -13.00
CA TYR A 13 -2.97 -7.10 -13.07
C TYR A 13 -1.68 -6.98 -12.29
N LEU A 14 -0.69 -6.33 -12.88
CA LEU A 14 0.56 -5.96 -12.20
C LEU A 14 0.56 -4.45 -11.94
N ILE A 15 0.71 -4.08 -10.68
CA ILE A 15 0.78 -2.68 -10.25
C ILE A 15 2.09 -2.45 -9.48
N ASN A 16 2.60 -1.25 -9.60
CA ASN A 16 3.71 -0.71 -8.83
C ASN A 16 3.21 0.54 -8.12
N PRO A 17 2.59 0.42 -6.93
CA PRO A 17 2.09 1.56 -6.16
C PRO A 17 3.24 2.51 -5.82
N LEU A 18 2.99 3.81 -5.99
CA LEU A 18 3.94 4.87 -5.66
C LEU A 18 3.29 5.90 -4.74
N ASP A 19 4.09 6.51 -3.88
CA ASP A 19 3.76 7.67 -3.04
C ASP A 19 3.25 8.88 -3.86
N THR A 20 3.76 9.00 -5.09
CA THR A 20 3.37 10.02 -6.06
C THR A 20 2.04 9.76 -6.76
N ASP A 21 1.37 8.63 -6.50
CA ASP A 21 0.09 8.33 -7.13
C ASP A 21 -0.97 9.39 -6.79
N ASN A 22 -1.71 9.78 -7.82
CA ASN A 22 -2.74 10.81 -7.71
C ASN A 22 -4.06 10.21 -7.26
N SER A 23 -4.77 10.96 -6.42
CA SER A 23 -6.14 10.64 -6.08
C SER A 23 -7.03 10.66 -7.32
N VAL A 24 -7.80 9.59 -7.50
CA VAL A 24 -8.77 9.46 -8.59
C VAL A 24 -10.20 9.74 -8.14
N TYR A 25 -10.44 9.85 -6.83
CA TYR A 25 -11.75 10.11 -6.25
C TYR A 25 -11.67 10.65 -4.83
N SER A 26 -12.69 11.40 -4.40
CA SER A 26 -12.74 11.98 -3.06
C SER A 26 -14.02 11.59 -2.30
N TYR A 27 -13.86 11.16 -1.05
CA TYR A 27 -14.95 10.83 -0.12
C TYR A 27 -15.05 11.85 1.01
N GLY A 28 -16.26 12.03 1.55
CA GLY A 28 -16.54 12.86 2.72
C GLY A 28 -17.40 14.09 2.44
N SER A 29 -17.19 14.75 1.30
CA SER A 29 -17.93 15.95 0.91
C SER A 29 -19.20 15.62 0.12
N ALA A 30 -19.04 15.27 -1.16
CA ALA A 30 -20.16 14.93 -2.04
C ALA A 30 -20.61 13.47 -1.89
N HIS A 31 -19.64 12.57 -1.68
CA HIS A 31 -19.91 11.15 -1.48
C HIS A 31 -19.71 10.80 0.01
N PRO A 32 -20.80 10.56 0.78
CA PRO A 32 -20.73 10.54 2.23
C PRO A 32 -19.99 9.31 2.76
N ILE A 33 -19.34 9.49 3.92
CA ILE A 33 -18.72 8.42 4.70
C ILE A 33 -19.68 8.04 5.83
N PHE A 34 -20.28 6.86 5.74
CA PHE A 34 -21.15 6.33 6.80
C PHE A 34 -20.35 6.04 8.07
N GLU A 35 -19.21 5.36 7.92
CA GLU A 35 -18.31 5.01 9.02
C GLU A 35 -16.86 5.06 8.53
N GLY A 36 -16.00 5.68 9.31
CA GLY A 36 -14.55 5.69 9.09
C GLY A 36 -13.82 5.17 10.31
N ARG A 37 -12.93 4.21 10.10
CA ARG A 37 -11.96 3.75 11.10
C ARG A 37 -10.57 3.91 10.53
N TYR A 38 -9.71 4.61 11.26
CA TYR A 38 -8.39 4.96 10.79
C TYR A 38 -7.36 4.60 11.86
N ARG A 39 -6.21 4.11 11.44
CA ARG A 39 -5.06 3.79 12.27
C ARG A 39 -3.80 4.21 11.53
N TRP A 40 -2.89 4.82 12.28
CA TRP A 40 -1.51 5.07 11.89
C TRP A 40 -0.60 4.26 12.79
N GLY A 41 0.48 3.77 12.22
CA GLY A 41 1.53 3.05 12.90
C GLY A 41 2.86 3.30 12.21
N ALA A 42 3.91 2.83 12.86
CA ALA A 42 5.24 2.81 12.26
C ALA A 42 5.31 1.74 11.16
N GLN A 43 6.20 1.95 10.20
CA GLN A 43 6.58 0.87 9.29
C GLN A 43 7.22 -0.27 10.10
N ALA A 44 6.80 -1.52 9.84
CA ALA A 44 7.33 -2.68 10.55
C ALA A 44 8.83 -2.90 10.26
N ILE A 45 9.29 -2.48 9.09
CA ILE A 45 10.67 -2.49 8.64
C ILE A 45 11.05 -1.07 8.21
N SER A 46 12.30 -0.68 8.44
CA SER A 46 12.82 0.63 8.04
C SER A 46 14.13 0.51 7.26
N ARG A 47 14.71 -0.68 7.22
CA ARG A 47 15.86 -1.02 6.39
C ARG A 47 15.68 -2.41 5.80
N VAL A 48 15.99 -2.54 4.51
CA VAL A 48 15.96 -3.83 3.81
C VAL A 48 17.32 -4.08 3.19
N GLN A 49 17.96 -5.18 3.57
CA GLN A 49 19.17 -5.67 2.94
C GLN A 49 18.83 -6.82 2.01
N VAL A 50 19.19 -6.69 0.75
CA VAL A 50 18.95 -7.68 -0.30
C VAL A 50 20.27 -8.27 -0.76
N GLU A 51 20.37 -9.59 -0.62
CA GLU A 51 21.48 -10.40 -1.10
C GLU A 51 21.09 -11.10 -2.41
N GLY A 52 21.89 -10.89 -3.45
CA GLY A 52 21.78 -11.51 -4.76
C GLY A 52 23.12 -12.13 -5.20
N TYR A 53 23.22 -12.50 -6.47
CA TYR A 53 24.41 -13.16 -7.00
C TYR A 53 24.63 -12.80 -8.47
N ASP A 54 25.79 -12.22 -8.80
CA ASP A 54 26.17 -11.94 -10.18
C ASP A 54 26.84 -13.19 -10.78
N PRO A 55 26.19 -13.88 -11.74
CA PRO A 55 26.75 -15.08 -12.34
C PRO A 55 27.93 -14.80 -13.29
N ILE A 56 28.17 -13.55 -13.68
CA ILE A 56 29.27 -13.18 -14.58
C ILE A 56 30.56 -12.97 -13.80
N SER A 57 30.50 -12.23 -12.71
CA SER A 57 31.65 -11.98 -11.83
C SER A 57 31.85 -13.07 -10.77
N GLU A 58 30.86 -13.94 -10.57
CA GLU A 58 30.80 -14.94 -9.48
C GLU A 58 30.86 -14.32 -8.07
N GLU A 59 30.39 -13.08 -7.95
CA GLU A 59 30.41 -12.31 -6.70
C GLU A 59 29.00 -12.16 -6.09
N PRO A 60 28.89 -12.15 -4.74
CA PRO A 60 27.64 -11.81 -4.08
C PRO A 60 27.30 -10.33 -4.27
N ILE A 61 26.02 -10.04 -4.53
CA ILE A 61 25.49 -8.69 -4.54
C ILE A 61 24.85 -8.44 -3.18
N VAL A 62 25.25 -7.37 -2.48
CA VAL A 62 24.59 -6.96 -1.23
C VAL A 62 24.20 -5.50 -1.34
N VAL A 63 22.92 -5.20 -1.17
CA VAL A 63 22.37 -3.86 -1.31
C VAL A 63 21.49 -3.54 -0.12
N ASP A 64 21.64 -2.34 0.44
CA ASP A 64 20.81 -1.82 1.52
C ASP A 64 19.90 -0.69 1.02
N SER A 65 18.60 -0.78 1.34
CA SER A 65 17.60 0.27 1.14
C SER A 65 17.10 0.76 2.49
N PHE A 66 16.85 2.07 2.62
CA PHE A 66 16.56 2.72 3.90
C PHE A 66 15.33 3.65 3.81
N ALA A 67 14.47 3.58 4.81
CA ALA A 67 13.46 4.58 5.13
C ALA A 67 14.00 5.48 6.27
N TRP A 68 14.79 6.49 5.91
CA TRP A 68 15.54 7.30 6.89
C TRP A 68 14.63 8.00 7.90
N ASP A 69 13.49 8.55 7.46
CA ASP A 69 12.55 9.24 8.36
C ASP A 69 11.99 8.31 9.45
N GLU A 70 11.76 7.03 9.12
CA GLU A 70 11.33 5.99 10.05
C GLU A 70 12.44 5.55 11.01
N ILE A 71 13.69 5.50 10.51
CA ILE A 71 14.88 5.20 11.33
C ILE A 71 15.10 6.33 12.35
N ASP A 72 14.99 7.58 11.92
CA ASP A 72 15.17 8.74 12.80
C ASP A 72 14.10 8.78 13.90
N THR A 73 12.88 8.32 13.60
CA THR A 73 11.77 8.33 14.56
C THR A 73 11.80 7.15 15.53
N LEU A 74 12.12 5.94 15.04
CA LEU A 74 11.92 4.69 15.80
C LEU A 74 13.10 3.72 15.72
N TYR A 75 14.27 4.21 15.34
CA TYR A 75 15.50 3.44 15.16
C TYR A 75 15.42 2.37 14.06
N ASP A 76 16.57 1.75 13.77
CA ASP A 76 16.71 0.76 12.70
C ASP A 76 15.93 -0.54 12.99
N ARG A 77 15.11 -0.92 12.01
CA ARG A 77 14.35 -2.18 11.95
C ARG A 77 14.70 -2.91 10.64
N LEU A 78 15.72 -3.76 10.73
CA LEU A 78 16.30 -4.46 9.60
C LEU A 78 15.49 -5.70 9.18
N ARG A 79 15.31 -5.86 7.87
CA ARG A 79 14.92 -7.09 7.19
C ARG A 79 16.01 -7.52 6.21
N GLN A 80 16.48 -8.76 6.33
CA GLN A 80 17.40 -9.36 5.36
C GLN A 80 16.64 -10.31 4.43
N LEU A 81 16.99 -10.29 3.14
CA LEU A 81 16.39 -11.10 2.09
C LEU A 81 17.50 -11.67 1.21
N GLU A 82 17.44 -12.97 0.94
CA GLU A 82 18.33 -13.64 -0.03
C GLU A 82 17.50 -14.05 -1.26
N ASP A 83 17.90 -13.61 -2.45
CA ASP A 83 17.31 -14.03 -3.72
C ASP A 83 18.39 -14.14 -4.80
N LYS A 84 18.81 -15.38 -5.06
CA LYS A 84 19.86 -15.70 -6.06
C LYS A 84 19.46 -15.40 -7.50
N ASN A 85 18.20 -15.07 -7.78
CA ASN A 85 17.77 -14.65 -9.10
C ASN A 85 18.04 -13.16 -9.37
N LEU A 86 18.48 -12.41 -8.35
CA LEU A 86 18.85 -11.00 -8.47
C LEU A 86 20.31 -10.92 -8.89
N ASP A 87 20.51 -10.87 -10.21
CA ASP A 87 21.81 -10.87 -10.90
C ASP A 87 22.46 -9.49 -11.05
N THR A 88 21.81 -8.43 -10.56
CA THR A 88 22.32 -7.05 -10.69
C THR A 88 21.98 -6.24 -9.44
N VAL A 89 22.87 -5.30 -9.11
CA VAL A 89 22.66 -4.30 -8.04
C VAL A 89 21.33 -3.57 -8.20
N ALA A 90 20.96 -3.21 -9.43
CA ALA A 90 19.70 -2.52 -9.72
C ALA A 90 18.46 -3.36 -9.39
N LYS A 91 18.47 -4.67 -9.69
CA LYS A 91 17.36 -5.56 -9.33
C LYS A 91 17.28 -5.77 -7.81
N ALA A 92 18.42 -5.90 -7.14
CA ALA A 92 18.48 -6.00 -5.68
C ALA A 92 17.96 -4.72 -4.98
N GLN A 93 18.38 -3.54 -5.46
CA GLN A 93 17.88 -2.25 -4.99
C GLN A 93 16.36 -2.13 -5.18
N ALA A 94 15.85 -2.41 -6.38
CA ALA A 94 14.42 -2.31 -6.67
C ALA A 94 13.57 -3.27 -5.83
N ARG A 95 14.14 -4.42 -5.41
CA ARG A 95 13.51 -5.35 -4.48
C ARG A 95 13.48 -4.79 -3.06
N GLY A 96 14.57 -4.18 -2.59
CA GLY A 96 14.63 -3.53 -1.28
C GLY A 96 13.61 -2.40 -1.15
N GLU A 97 13.55 -1.54 -2.17
CA GLU A 97 12.57 -0.44 -2.26
C GLU A 97 11.12 -0.93 -2.31
N ALA A 98 10.85 -2.06 -2.98
CA ALA A 98 9.52 -2.67 -3.00
C ALA A 98 9.05 -3.11 -1.61
N TYR A 99 9.93 -3.73 -0.82
CA TYR A 99 9.61 -4.13 0.55
C TYR A 99 9.38 -2.94 1.47
N LEU A 100 10.14 -1.85 1.30
CA LEU A 100 9.90 -0.62 2.05
C LEU A 100 8.55 0.01 1.68
N ARG A 101 8.18 0.05 0.40
CA ARG A 101 6.86 0.54 -0.02
C ARG A 101 5.72 -0.32 0.51
N GLU A 102 5.86 -1.65 0.51
CA GLU A 102 4.87 -2.55 1.13
C GLU A 102 4.68 -2.21 2.61
N ALA A 103 5.78 -2.03 3.35
CA ALA A 103 5.74 -1.65 4.76
C ALA A 103 5.15 -0.26 5.01
N GLU A 104 5.40 0.69 4.12
CA GLU A 104 4.78 2.02 4.12
C GLU A 104 3.26 1.90 3.93
N ILE A 105 2.80 1.19 2.91
CA ILE A 105 1.37 0.98 2.63
C ILE A 105 0.68 0.34 3.84
N GLU A 106 1.32 -0.61 4.52
CA GLU A 106 0.80 -1.28 5.72
C GLU A 106 0.82 -0.41 6.99
N SER A 107 1.67 0.62 7.04
CA SER A 107 1.86 1.49 8.22
C SER A 107 0.59 2.27 8.58
N ALA A 108 -0.20 2.65 7.58
CA ALA A 108 -1.54 3.16 7.78
C ALA A 108 -2.56 2.07 7.44
N SER A 109 -3.58 1.92 8.27
CA SER A 109 -4.68 1.01 7.99
C SER A 109 -6.01 1.67 8.29
N GLY A 110 -7.05 1.22 7.60
CA GLY A 110 -8.37 1.75 7.86
C GLY A 110 -9.48 0.96 7.21
N LYS A 111 -10.70 1.31 7.59
CA LYS A 111 -11.93 0.81 6.97
C LYS A 111 -12.88 1.96 6.73
N LEU A 112 -13.45 2.02 5.53
CA LEU A 112 -14.55 2.93 5.19
C LEU A 112 -15.80 2.13 4.90
N ARG A 113 -16.95 2.66 5.34
CA ARG A 113 -18.27 2.28 4.86
C ARG A 113 -18.86 3.47 4.11
N ILE A 114 -19.22 3.24 2.87
CA ILE A 114 -19.65 4.26 1.91
C ILE A 114 -20.81 3.71 1.07
N PRO A 115 -21.60 4.58 0.42
CA PRO A 115 -22.46 4.12 -0.66
C PRO A 115 -21.63 3.44 -1.76
N VAL A 116 -22.28 2.57 -2.53
CA VAL A 116 -21.64 1.85 -3.63
C VAL A 116 -21.12 2.85 -4.67
N ASN A 117 -19.83 2.75 -5.00
CA ASN A 117 -19.19 3.49 -6.07
C ASN A 117 -18.85 2.50 -7.20
N CYS A 118 -19.47 2.69 -8.36
CA CYS A 118 -19.28 1.81 -9.52
C CYS A 118 -17.90 1.96 -10.19
N GLY A 119 -17.18 3.04 -9.92
CA GLY A 119 -15.85 3.30 -10.49
C GLY A 119 -14.69 2.96 -9.56
N GLN A 120 -14.94 2.54 -8.31
CA GLN A 120 -13.88 2.27 -7.35
C GLN A 120 -13.14 0.97 -7.70
N GLN A 121 -11.81 1.05 -7.83
CA GLN A 121 -10.93 -0.08 -8.10
C GLN A 121 -9.91 -0.33 -6.98
N LEU A 122 -9.33 -1.52 -7.00
CA LEU A 122 -8.25 -1.91 -6.10
C LEU A 122 -6.98 -1.11 -6.44
N TYR A 123 -6.24 -0.71 -5.41
CA TYR A 123 -5.05 0.15 -5.47
C TYR A 123 -5.25 1.59 -5.93
N ASP A 124 -6.48 2.02 -6.22
CA ASP A 124 -6.81 3.43 -6.40
C ASP A 124 -6.39 4.24 -5.17
N VAL A 125 -5.84 5.42 -5.42
CA VAL A 125 -5.64 6.45 -4.40
C VAL A 125 -6.89 7.30 -4.31
N ILE A 126 -7.33 7.57 -3.10
CA ILE A 126 -8.53 8.36 -2.80
C ILE A 126 -8.21 9.42 -1.76
N ASP A 127 -8.89 10.56 -1.84
CA ASP A 127 -8.85 11.57 -0.79
C ASP A 127 -9.99 11.34 0.20
N ILE A 128 -9.68 11.42 1.49
CA ILE A 128 -10.64 11.26 2.57
C ILE A 128 -10.74 12.57 3.34
N THR A 129 -11.93 13.16 3.33
CA THR A 129 -12.28 14.28 4.20
C THR A 129 -13.26 13.78 5.26
N ASP A 130 -12.80 13.65 6.50
CA ASP A 130 -13.63 13.23 7.62
C ASP A 130 -13.30 14.09 8.84
N SER A 131 -14.00 15.22 8.96
CA SER A 131 -13.78 16.19 10.04
C SER A 131 -14.00 15.60 11.44
N ARG A 132 -14.79 14.53 11.57
CA ARG A 132 -15.01 13.80 12.83
C ARG A 132 -13.74 13.10 13.31
N ALA A 133 -12.85 12.77 12.39
CA ALA A 133 -11.55 12.14 12.63
C ALA A 133 -10.36 13.09 12.40
N GLY A 134 -10.63 14.38 12.11
CA GLY A 134 -9.59 15.38 11.82
C GLY A 134 -8.90 15.19 10.47
N LEU A 135 -9.51 14.51 9.51
CA LEU A 135 -8.95 14.28 8.17
C LEU A 135 -9.46 15.32 7.18
N GLU A 136 -8.54 15.95 6.46
CA GLU A 136 -8.82 16.93 5.40
C GLU A 136 -8.04 16.55 4.15
N ALA A 137 -8.74 16.03 3.13
CA ALA A 137 -8.14 15.52 1.90
C ALA A 137 -6.96 14.55 2.11
N GLU A 138 -7.04 13.71 3.14
CA GLU A 138 -5.99 12.75 3.47
C GLU A 138 -5.97 11.63 2.41
N LYS A 139 -4.82 11.42 1.77
CA LYS A 139 -4.65 10.36 0.78
C LYS A 139 -4.60 8.97 1.43
N ARG A 140 -5.39 8.04 0.88
CA ARG A 140 -5.35 6.61 1.23
C ARG A 140 -5.44 5.75 -0.01
N ARG A 141 -4.82 4.58 0.06
CA ARG A 141 -4.90 3.58 -1.00
C ARG A 141 -5.97 2.56 -0.69
N VAL A 142 -6.79 2.19 -1.67
CA VAL A 142 -7.79 1.14 -1.51
C VAL A 142 -7.14 -0.24 -1.66
N LEU A 143 -6.99 -0.95 -0.55
CA LEU A 143 -6.39 -2.30 -0.51
C LEU A 143 -7.41 -3.43 -0.57
N GLY A 144 -8.69 -3.11 -0.55
CA GLY A 144 -9.75 -4.10 -0.64
C GLY A 144 -11.11 -3.46 -0.75
N ILE A 145 -12.01 -4.16 -1.45
CA ILE A 145 -13.37 -3.72 -1.72
C ILE A 145 -14.29 -4.89 -1.41
N THR A 146 -15.34 -4.65 -0.63
CA THR A 146 -16.40 -5.62 -0.41
C THR A 146 -17.75 -4.95 -0.63
N LEU A 147 -18.50 -5.44 -1.62
CA LEU A 147 -19.90 -5.08 -1.80
C LEU A 147 -20.75 -5.86 -0.81
N VAL A 148 -21.48 -5.15 0.04
CA VAL A 148 -22.44 -5.74 0.98
C VAL A 148 -23.84 -5.46 0.47
N TYR A 149 -24.60 -6.52 0.24
CA TYR A 149 -26.00 -6.47 -0.13
C TYR A 149 -26.83 -7.36 0.80
N GLU A 150 -27.51 -6.74 1.76
CA GLU A 150 -28.39 -7.42 2.71
C GLU A 150 -29.75 -6.71 2.82
N PRO A 151 -30.71 -7.03 1.93
CA PRO A 151 -31.99 -6.32 1.85
C PRO A 151 -32.82 -6.33 3.13
N ARG A 152 -32.76 -7.43 3.89
CA ARG A 152 -33.48 -7.57 5.17
C ARG A 152 -33.01 -6.56 6.23
N ARG A 153 -31.79 -6.05 6.08
CA ARG A 153 -31.17 -5.04 6.95
C ARG A 153 -31.03 -3.69 6.26
N GLY A 154 -31.51 -3.55 5.02
CA GLY A 154 -31.36 -2.33 4.23
C GLY A 154 -29.92 -1.98 3.89
N GLU A 155 -29.01 -2.97 3.88
CA GLU A 155 -27.59 -2.71 3.59
C GLU A 155 -27.32 -2.84 2.09
N TYR A 156 -26.85 -1.76 1.48
CA TYR A 156 -26.27 -1.73 0.14
C TYR A 156 -25.12 -0.72 0.13
N GLU A 157 -23.91 -1.21 0.41
CA GLU A 157 -22.74 -0.37 0.68
C GLU A 157 -21.44 -1.03 0.20
N HIS A 158 -20.42 -0.22 -0.01
CA HIS A 158 -19.04 -0.69 -0.13
C HIS A 158 -18.34 -0.59 1.22
N ARG A 159 -17.59 -1.64 1.56
CA ARG A 159 -16.61 -1.63 2.64
C ARG A 159 -15.22 -1.63 2.03
N LEU A 160 -14.49 -0.55 2.21
CA LEU A 160 -13.12 -0.41 1.72
C LEU A 160 -12.14 -0.69 2.84
N SER A 161 -11.07 -1.44 2.56
CA SER A 161 -9.86 -1.46 3.41
C SER A 161 -8.83 -0.51 2.84
N LEU A 162 -8.14 0.21 3.73
CA LEU A 162 -7.24 1.30 3.35
C LEU A 162 -5.80 1.02 3.76
N GLY A 163 -4.87 1.53 2.97
CA GLY A 163 -3.43 1.62 3.23
C GLY A 163 -2.91 3.05 3.12
N ALA A 164 -1.65 3.26 3.49
CA ALA A 164 -0.94 4.50 3.16
C ALA A 164 -0.75 4.63 1.64
N VAL A 165 -0.40 5.83 1.20
CA VAL A 165 -0.10 6.14 -0.21
C VAL A 165 1.36 6.44 -0.32
#